data_AF-A0A954F9D0-F1
#
_entry.id   AF-A0A954F9D0-F1
#
_cell.length_a   1.000
_cell.length_b   1.000
_cell.length_c   1.000
_cell.angle_alpha   90.00
_cell.angle_beta   90.00
_cell.angle_gamma   90.00
#
_symmetry.space_group_name_H-M   'P 1'
#
loop_
_entity.id
_entity.type
_entity.pdbx_description
1 polymer ?
#
loop_
_entity_poly.entity_id
_entity_poly.type
_entity_poly.pdbx_seq_one_letter_code
_entity_poly.pdbx_strand_id
1 'polypeptide(L)'
;MAVKKYSVVRDPVHGDVCLTHEEMRLIDTPEMQRLRGIKQLGTTYLVFPGALHTRFDHSIGTVHCVQALIDSVNLSFQLDPAASLAISDEEARVIRIAALLHDVTHIPFGHNIEDQDGIFERHDSAYRYRRMLSPSRALGRVLDELGLRETVFSVLTKPGTEGRREVPSYWMQLLSGTIAADILDYLARDGYFTGLKLQVDPRV
;
A
#
# COMPACT_ATOMS: atom_id res chain seq x y z
N MET A 1 8.48 10.82 -26.00
CA MET A 1 8.10 10.18 -24.72
C MET A 1 6.67 10.60 -24.41
N ALA A 2 5.76 9.65 -24.16
CA ALA A 2 4.39 10.00 -23.77
C ALA A 2 4.42 10.67 -22.40
N VAL A 3 3.75 11.82 -22.26
CA VAL A 3 3.64 12.52 -20.98
C VAL A 3 2.83 11.63 -20.03
N LYS A 4 3.46 11.10 -18.97
CA LYS A 4 2.74 10.39 -17.90
C LYS A 4 1.78 11.40 -17.25
N LYS A 5 0.47 11.21 -17.44
CA LYS A 5 -0.55 12.04 -16.80
C LYS A 5 -0.75 11.53 -15.37
N TYR A 6 -0.50 12.42 -14.42
CA TYR A 6 -0.76 12.17 -13.00
C TYR A 6 -1.97 12.98 -12.53
N SER A 7 -2.72 12.39 -11.62
CA SER A 7 -3.60 13.14 -10.73
C SER A 7 -2.84 13.44 -9.44
N VAL A 8 -3.09 14.58 -8.82
CA VAL A 8 -2.45 14.97 -7.57
C VAL A 8 -3.50 14.97 -6.47
N VAL A 9 -3.21 14.28 -5.37
CA VAL A 9 -3.99 14.31 -4.14
C VAL A 9 -3.16 15.01 -3.08
N ARG A 10 -3.76 15.99 -2.40
CA ARG A 10 -3.12 16.67 -1.27
C ARG A 10 -3.30 15.83 0.00
N ASP A 11 -2.19 15.29 0.50
CA ASP A 11 -2.10 14.55 1.75
C ASP A 11 -1.50 15.44 2.86
N PRO A 12 -2.06 15.44 4.08
CA PRO A 12 -1.57 16.31 5.16
C PRO A 12 -0.22 15.88 5.74
N VAL A 13 0.20 14.62 5.55
CA VAL A 13 1.46 14.06 6.05
C VAL A 13 2.56 14.23 5.00
N HIS A 14 2.27 13.90 3.74
CA HIS A 14 3.27 13.82 2.66
C HIS A 14 3.20 14.96 1.64
N GLY A 15 2.23 15.87 1.74
CA GLY A 15 2.04 16.94 0.78
C GLY A 15 1.39 16.45 -0.51
N ASP A 16 2.02 16.67 -1.66
CA ASP A 16 1.42 16.30 -2.95
C ASP A 16 1.76 14.84 -3.30
N VAL A 17 0.73 13.99 -3.39
CA VAL A 17 0.86 12.60 -3.81
C VAL A 17 0.42 12.45 -5.27
N CYS A 18 1.37 12.09 -6.13
CA CYS A 18 1.14 11.85 -7.55
C CYS A 18 0.65 10.41 -7.79
N LEU A 19 -0.51 10.30 -8.41
CA LEU A 19 -1.17 9.03 -8.74
C LEU A 19 -1.31 8.88 -10.26
N THR A 20 -0.93 7.73 -10.78
CA THR A 20 -1.09 7.40 -12.21
C THR A 20 -2.56 7.24 -12.57
N HIS A 21 -2.88 7.29 -13.87
CA HIS A 21 -4.24 7.00 -14.32
C HIS A 21 -4.72 5.60 -13.91
N GLU A 22 -3.83 4.61 -13.90
CA GLU A 22 -4.17 3.24 -13.48
C GLU A 22 -4.48 3.17 -11.98
N GLU A 23 -3.68 3.84 -11.14
CA GLU A 23 -3.93 3.95 -9.70
C GLU A 23 -5.25 4.66 -9.41
N MET A 24 -5.56 5.73 -10.14
CA MET A 24 -6.85 6.42 -10.01
C MET A 24 -8.03 5.51 -10.35
N ARG A 25 -7.92 4.70 -11.42
CA ARG A 25 -8.96 3.72 -11.77
C ARG A 25 -9.19 2.69 -10.68
N LEU A 26 -8.14 2.30 -9.95
CA LEU A 26 -8.25 1.37 -8.81
C LEU A 26 -8.85 2.08 -7.58
N ILE A 27 -8.42 3.32 -7.29
CA ILE A 27 -8.96 4.14 -6.20
C ILE A 27 -10.46 4.36 -6.35
N ASP A 28 -10.96 4.57 -7.57
CA ASP A 28 -12.38 4.84 -7.84
C ASP A 28 -13.28 3.60 -7.74
N THR A 29 -12.72 2.44 -7.40
CA THR A 29 -13.50 1.21 -7.18
C THR A 29 -14.23 1.25 -5.83
N PRO A 30 -15.44 0.64 -5.72
CA PRO A 30 -16.15 0.55 -4.45
C PRO A 30 -15.32 -0.13 -3.34
N GLU A 31 -14.49 -1.11 -3.71
CA GLU A 31 -13.62 -1.82 -2.77
C GLU A 31 -12.59 -0.89 -2.10
N MET A 32 -11.99 0.02 -2.87
CA MET A 32 -11.07 1.04 -2.36
C MET A 32 -11.81 2.17 -1.64
N GLN A 33 -12.88 2.71 -2.22
CA GLN A 33 -13.66 3.79 -1.58
C GLN A 33 -14.23 3.39 -0.22
N ARG A 34 -14.55 2.10 -0.02
CA ARG A 34 -14.94 1.54 1.28
C ARG A 34 -13.94 1.83 2.39
N LEU A 35 -12.64 1.87 2.09
CA LEU A 35 -11.60 2.12 3.09
C LEU A 35 -11.73 3.50 3.77
N ARG A 36 -12.43 4.46 3.15
CA ARG A 36 -12.76 5.76 3.78
C ARG A 36 -13.64 5.62 5.02
N GLY A 37 -14.35 4.50 5.17
CA GLY A 37 -15.15 4.19 6.35
C GLY A 37 -14.37 3.42 7.43
N ILE A 38 -13.14 3.00 7.16
CA ILE A 38 -12.36 2.12 8.04
C ILE A 38 -11.23 2.91 8.68
N LYS A 39 -11.36 3.20 9.98
CA LYS A 39 -10.33 3.90 10.76
C LYS A 39 -9.04 3.08 10.82
N GLN A 40 -7.90 3.73 10.67
CA GLN A 40 -6.58 3.08 10.70
C GLN A 40 -6.36 2.37 12.04
N LEU A 41 -6.59 3.10 13.13
CA LEU A 41 -6.27 2.70 14.51
C LEU A 41 -7.48 2.17 15.29
N GLY A 42 -8.53 1.68 14.62
CA GLY A 42 -9.66 1.04 15.29
C GLY A 42 -10.35 1.96 16.32
N THR A 43 -10.23 1.62 17.61
CA THR A 43 -10.84 2.35 18.74
C THR A 43 -9.96 3.45 19.33
N THR A 44 -8.72 3.63 18.86
CA THR A 44 -7.78 4.63 19.38
C THR A 44 -8.33 6.05 19.35
N TYR A 45 -9.24 6.37 18.43
CA TYR A 45 -9.93 7.66 18.38
C TYR A 45 -10.74 8.01 19.64
N LEU A 46 -11.09 7.02 20.47
CA LEU A 46 -11.77 7.21 21.76
C LEU A 46 -10.82 7.77 22.84
N VAL A 47 -9.50 7.64 22.65
CA VAL A 47 -8.46 8.15 23.55
C VAL A 47 -7.75 9.35 22.92
N PHE A 48 -7.44 9.27 21.63
CA PHE A 48 -6.83 10.33 20.83
C PHE A 48 -7.86 10.86 19.83
N PRO A 49 -8.63 11.92 20.14
CA PRO A 49 -9.75 12.37 19.31
C PRO A 49 -9.34 12.82 17.89
N GLY A 50 -8.05 13.09 17.66
CA GLY A 50 -7.48 13.37 16.34
C GLY A 50 -7.24 12.14 15.47
N ALA A 51 -7.19 10.93 16.01
CA ALA A 51 -6.90 9.68 15.30
C ALA A 51 -8.09 9.17 14.45
N LEU A 52 -8.59 10.03 13.56
CA LEU A 52 -9.75 9.81 12.70
C LEU A 52 -9.38 9.41 11.27
N HIS A 53 -8.09 9.38 10.94
CA HIS A 53 -7.59 8.95 9.64
C HIS A 53 -7.95 7.49 9.35
N THR A 54 -8.00 7.19 8.05
CA THR A 54 -8.57 5.95 7.53
C THR A 54 -7.53 5.15 6.78
N ARG A 55 -7.84 3.86 6.56
CA ARG A 55 -7.04 2.95 5.73
C ARG A 55 -6.89 3.47 4.29
N PHE A 56 -7.84 4.29 3.83
CA PHE A 56 -7.77 4.94 2.53
C PHE A 56 -6.65 5.98 2.48
N ASP A 57 -6.56 6.82 3.50
CA ASP A 57 -5.53 7.87 3.59
C ASP A 57 -4.14 7.22 3.66
N HIS A 58 -4.02 6.18 4.50
CA HIS A 58 -2.82 5.36 4.61
C HIS A 58 -2.41 4.75 3.26
N SER A 59 -3.34 4.09 2.57
CA SER A 59 -3.06 3.46 1.26
C SER A 59 -2.50 4.43 0.22
N ILE A 60 -2.98 5.68 0.19
CA ILE A 60 -2.45 6.73 -0.70
C ILE A 60 -1.03 7.15 -0.25
N GLY A 61 -0.82 7.32 1.05
CA GLY A 61 0.50 7.66 1.57
C GLY A 61 1.54 6.55 1.40
N THR A 62 1.15 5.27 1.50
CA THR A 62 2.04 4.13 1.19
C THR A 62 2.55 4.19 -0.26
N VAL A 63 1.71 4.65 -1.21
CA VAL A 63 2.13 4.86 -2.61
C VAL A 63 3.19 5.97 -2.72
N HIS A 64 3.06 7.03 -1.93
CA HIS A 64 4.09 8.07 -1.85
C HIS A 64 5.41 7.51 -1.30
N CYS A 65 5.36 6.83 -0.15
CA CYS A 65 6.54 6.26 0.49
C CYS A 65 7.25 5.23 -0.42
N VAL A 66 6.50 4.35 -1.08
CA VAL A 66 7.11 3.34 -1.95
C VAL A 66 7.78 3.95 -3.18
N GLN A 67 7.25 5.07 -3.72
CA GLN A 67 7.92 5.81 -4.79
C GLN A 67 9.24 6.40 -4.34
N ALA A 68 9.28 7.02 -3.17
CA ALA A 68 10.51 7.59 -2.62
C ALA A 68 11.58 6.51 -2.39
N LEU A 69 11.17 5.31 -1.94
CA LEU A 69 12.07 4.16 -1.83
C LEU A 69 12.58 3.69 -3.20
N ILE A 70 11.71 3.58 -4.20
CA ILE A 70 12.09 3.21 -5.57
C ILE A 70 13.08 4.22 -6.15
N ASP A 71 12.83 5.52 -5.98
CA ASP A 71 13.71 6.58 -6.46
C ASP A 71 15.08 6.52 -5.78
N SER A 72 15.11 6.21 -4.48
CA SER A 72 16.35 6.04 -3.71
C SER A 72 17.17 4.82 -4.15
N VAL A 73 16.50 3.70 -4.44
CA VAL A 73 17.15 2.49 -5.00
C VAL A 73 17.74 2.80 -6.37
N ASN A 74 16.97 3.47 -7.23
CA ASN A 74 17.41 3.83 -8.58
C ASN A 74 18.54 4.87 -8.58
N LEU A 75 18.55 5.80 -7.62
CA LEU A 75 19.67 6.71 -7.41
C LEU A 75 20.93 5.94 -6.98
N SER A 76 20.81 4.98 -6.06
CA SER A 76 21.93 4.12 -5.66
C SER A 76 22.52 3.36 -6.85
N PHE A 77 21.67 2.84 -7.74
CA PHE A 77 22.11 2.22 -9.00
C PHE A 77 22.85 3.19 -9.92
N GLN A 78 22.41 4.45 -10.03
CA GLN A 78 23.11 5.45 -10.84
C GLN A 78 24.51 5.77 -10.28
N LEU A 79 24.68 5.71 -8.96
CA LEU A 79 25.95 6.00 -8.28
C LEU A 79 26.92 4.80 -8.31
N ASP A 80 26.43 3.58 -8.09
CA ASP A 80 27.22 2.36 -8.15
C ASP A 80 26.41 1.18 -8.73
N PRO A 81 26.39 1.03 -10.08
CA PRO A 81 25.68 -0.06 -10.74
C PRO A 81 26.24 -1.45 -10.43
N ALA A 82 27.48 -1.57 -9.94
CA ALA A 82 28.11 -2.86 -9.66
C ALA A 82 27.66 -3.42 -8.30
N ALA A 83 27.27 -2.55 -7.37
CA ALA A 83 26.83 -2.93 -6.02
C ALA A 83 25.31 -2.81 -5.80
N SER A 84 24.56 -2.27 -6.77
CA SER A 84 23.15 -1.92 -6.61
C SER A 84 22.27 -2.52 -7.70
N LEU A 85 20.96 -2.61 -7.42
CA LEU A 85 19.93 -3.00 -8.39
C LEU A 85 19.15 -1.77 -8.86
N ALA A 86 18.67 -1.79 -10.10
CA ALA A 86 17.69 -0.85 -10.60
C ALA A 86 16.28 -1.47 -10.54
N ILE A 87 15.28 -0.65 -10.28
CA ILE A 87 13.86 -0.98 -10.37
C ILE A 87 13.34 -0.32 -11.64
N SER A 88 12.91 -1.13 -12.60
CA SER A 88 12.37 -0.65 -13.86
C SER A 88 10.98 -0.02 -13.68
N ASP A 89 10.54 0.76 -14.69
CA ASP A 89 9.22 1.38 -14.70
C ASP A 89 8.06 0.36 -14.57
N GLU A 90 8.22 -0.84 -15.14
CA GLU A 90 7.20 -1.90 -15.04
C GLU A 90 7.15 -2.52 -13.64
N GLU A 91 8.31 -2.69 -13.00
CA GLU A 91 8.38 -3.18 -11.62
C GLU A 91 7.81 -2.14 -10.65
N ALA A 92 8.19 -0.87 -10.83
CA ALA A 92 7.65 0.25 -10.07
C ALA A 92 6.12 0.34 -10.20
N ARG A 93 5.58 0.15 -11.41
CA ARG A 93 4.14 0.10 -11.66
C ARG A 93 3.45 -0.96 -10.81
N VAL A 94 3.98 -2.19 -10.77
CA VAL A 94 3.38 -3.28 -9.97
C VAL A 94 3.54 -3.02 -8.47
N ILE A 95 4.73 -2.61 -8.02
CA ILE A 95 5.03 -2.35 -6.61
C ILE A 95 4.11 -1.25 -6.06
N ARG A 96 3.91 -0.16 -6.81
CA ARG A 96 3.00 0.93 -6.41
C ARG A 96 1.55 0.49 -6.35
N ILE A 97 1.07 -0.30 -7.31
CA ILE A 97 -0.29 -0.83 -7.27
C ILE A 97 -0.46 -1.80 -6.10
N ALA A 98 0.53 -2.65 -5.82
CA ALA A 98 0.50 -3.48 -4.62
C ALA A 98 0.48 -2.63 -3.34
N ALA A 99 1.29 -1.56 -3.27
CA ALA A 99 1.29 -0.62 -2.15
C ALA A 99 -0.07 0.06 -1.95
N LEU A 100 -0.73 0.47 -3.02
CA LEU A 100 -2.08 1.05 -2.97
C LEU A 100 -3.12 0.05 -2.40
N LEU A 101 -2.94 -1.24 -2.68
CA LEU A 101 -3.93 -2.27 -2.38
C LEU A 101 -3.59 -3.13 -1.15
N HIS A 102 -2.46 -2.90 -0.48
CA HIS A 102 -1.99 -3.77 0.60
C HIS A 102 -2.96 -3.84 1.80
N ASP A 103 -3.78 -2.82 1.97
CA ASP A 103 -4.76 -2.74 3.06
C ASP A 103 -6.21 -2.97 2.60
N VAL A 104 -6.43 -3.28 1.32
CA VAL A 104 -7.77 -3.34 0.72
C VAL A 104 -8.68 -4.36 1.37
N THR A 105 -8.11 -5.40 1.97
CA THR A 105 -8.85 -6.47 2.61
C THR A 105 -9.35 -6.09 4.00
N HIS A 106 -8.80 -5.07 4.67
CA HIS A 106 -9.16 -4.71 6.05
C HIS A 106 -10.66 -4.51 6.26
N ILE A 107 -11.11 -4.78 7.49
CA ILE A 107 -12.48 -4.59 7.97
C ILE A 107 -12.50 -3.59 9.12
N PRO A 108 -13.67 -3.00 9.46
CA PRO A 108 -13.81 -2.16 10.64
C PRO A 108 -13.25 -2.83 11.90
N PHE A 109 -12.51 -2.07 12.70
CA PHE A 109 -11.81 -2.52 13.92
C PHE A 109 -10.68 -3.54 13.71
N GLY A 110 -10.47 -4.05 12.50
CA GLY A 110 -9.26 -4.76 12.06
C GLY A 110 -8.67 -5.71 13.09
N HIS A 111 -7.42 -5.46 13.47
CA HIS A 111 -6.64 -6.27 14.41
C HIS A 111 -7.33 -6.57 15.75
N ASN A 112 -8.23 -5.72 16.23
CA ASN A 112 -8.98 -6.02 17.46
C ASN A 112 -9.84 -7.28 17.27
N ILE A 113 -10.58 -7.35 16.15
CA ILE A 113 -11.50 -8.46 15.88
C ILE A 113 -10.77 -9.64 15.22
N GLU A 114 -9.73 -9.37 14.43
CA GLU A 114 -8.95 -10.38 13.70
C GLU A 114 -7.90 -11.07 14.58
N ASP A 115 -7.04 -10.31 15.26
CA ASP A 115 -5.88 -10.85 15.98
C ASP A 115 -6.13 -11.05 17.47
N GLN A 116 -6.86 -10.12 18.12
CA GLN A 116 -7.10 -10.22 19.57
C GLN A 116 -8.26 -11.16 19.89
N ASP A 117 -9.41 -10.98 19.24
CA ASP A 117 -10.60 -11.78 19.50
C ASP A 117 -10.68 -13.05 18.63
N GLY A 118 -9.93 -13.11 17.52
CA GLY A 118 -9.89 -14.28 16.62
C GLY A 118 -11.22 -14.60 15.93
N ILE A 119 -12.12 -13.62 15.84
CA ILE A 119 -13.48 -13.80 15.27
C ILE A 119 -13.42 -13.95 13.75
N PHE A 120 -12.46 -13.29 13.10
CA PHE A 120 -12.23 -13.37 11.65
C PHE A 120 -10.80 -13.79 11.33
N GLU A 121 -10.63 -14.38 10.15
CA GLU A 121 -9.30 -14.65 9.58
C GLU A 121 -8.56 -13.33 9.34
N ARG A 122 -7.24 -13.33 9.53
CA ARG A 122 -6.36 -12.15 9.34
C ARG A 122 -6.54 -11.51 7.95
N HIS A 123 -6.45 -10.18 7.91
CA HIS A 123 -6.52 -9.37 6.69
C HIS A 123 -5.54 -9.80 5.60
N ASP A 124 -4.34 -10.27 5.96
CA ASP A 124 -3.29 -10.70 5.03
C ASP A 124 -3.49 -12.13 4.48
N SER A 125 -4.67 -12.73 4.70
CA SER A 125 -4.95 -14.08 4.20
C SER A 125 -5.10 -14.11 2.68
N ALA A 126 -4.54 -15.17 2.08
CA ALA A 126 -4.69 -15.43 0.66
C ALA A 126 -6.17 -15.55 0.25
N TYR A 127 -7.01 -16.11 1.11
CA TYR A 127 -8.45 -16.22 0.87
C TYR A 127 -9.11 -14.85 0.70
N ARG A 128 -8.81 -13.90 1.60
CA ARG A 128 -9.38 -12.53 1.53
C ARG A 128 -8.90 -11.79 0.29
N TYR A 129 -7.62 -11.89 -0.05
CA TYR A 129 -7.11 -11.31 -1.29
C TYR A 129 -7.75 -11.94 -2.54
N ARG A 130 -7.85 -13.28 -2.62
CA ARG A 130 -8.53 -13.94 -3.76
C ARG A 130 -9.96 -13.45 -3.91
N ARG A 131 -10.69 -13.29 -2.80
CA ARG A 131 -12.05 -12.77 -2.82
C ARG A 131 -12.07 -11.31 -3.26
N MET A 132 -11.24 -10.46 -2.65
CA MET A 132 -11.23 -9.01 -2.90
C MET A 132 -10.82 -8.67 -4.33
N LEU A 133 -9.82 -9.38 -4.87
CA LEU A 133 -9.31 -9.19 -6.22
C LEU A 133 -10.11 -10.00 -7.26
N SER A 134 -11.17 -10.70 -6.88
CA SER A 134 -11.96 -11.53 -7.81
C SER A 134 -12.51 -10.72 -9.00
N PRO A 135 -12.55 -11.29 -10.24
CA PRO A 135 -13.14 -10.63 -11.41
C PRO A 135 -14.65 -10.29 -11.26
N SER A 136 -15.32 -10.88 -10.26
CA SER A 136 -16.70 -10.51 -9.90
C SER A 136 -16.81 -9.09 -9.29
N ARG A 137 -15.71 -8.54 -8.78
CA ARG A 137 -15.59 -7.22 -8.15
C ARG A 137 -15.04 -6.17 -9.12
N ALA A 138 -15.34 -4.90 -8.86
CA ALA A 138 -14.89 -3.83 -9.76
C ALA A 138 -13.36 -3.72 -9.75
N LEU A 139 -12.74 -3.78 -8.56
CA LEU A 139 -11.30 -3.83 -8.40
C LEU A 139 -10.64 -4.97 -9.20
N GLY A 140 -11.18 -6.19 -9.11
CA GLY A 140 -10.65 -7.33 -9.84
C GLY A 140 -10.73 -7.16 -11.36
N ARG A 141 -11.85 -6.61 -11.86
CA ARG A 141 -11.99 -6.29 -13.30
C ARG A 141 -10.97 -5.27 -13.78
N VAL A 142 -10.76 -4.20 -13.02
CA VAL A 142 -9.74 -3.19 -13.37
C VAL A 142 -8.36 -3.84 -13.40
N LEU A 143 -8.01 -4.68 -12.42
CA LEU A 143 -6.72 -5.38 -12.42
C LEU A 143 -6.56 -6.39 -13.57
N ASP A 144 -7.62 -7.05 -14.00
CA ASP A 144 -7.60 -7.92 -15.18
C ASP A 144 -7.39 -7.12 -16.47
N GLU A 145 -8.08 -5.99 -16.62
CA GLU A 145 -7.90 -5.10 -17.77
C GLU A 145 -6.47 -4.53 -17.85
N LEU A 146 -5.82 -4.34 -16.70
CA LEU A 146 -4.42 -3.93 -16.61
C LEU A 146 -3.43 -5.10 -16.82
N GLY A 147 -3.90 -6.34 -16.79
CA GLY A 147 -3.07 -7.55 -16.84
C GLY A 147 -2.26 -7.82 -15.58
N LEU A 148 -2.64 -7.21 -14.45
CA LEU A 148 -1.82 -7.16 -13.23
C LEU A 148 -2.35 -8.00 -12.07
N ARG A 149 -3.58 -8.54 -12.16
CA ARG A 149 -4.27 -9.19 -11.03
C ARG A 149 -3.42 -10.27 -10.34
N GLU A 150 -2.87 -11.21 -11.11
CA GLU A 150 -2.08 -12.32 -10.55
C GLU A 150 -0.73 -11.86 -10.00
N THR A 151 -0.09 -10.89 -10.64
CA THR A 151 1.21 -10.35 -10.20
C THR A 151 1.04 -9.58 -8.89
N VAL A 152 0.01 -8.72 -8.80
CA VAL A 152 -0.34 -8.00 -7.57
C VAL A 152 -0.72 -8.97 -6.45
N PHE A 153 -1.54 -9.98 -6.73
CA PHE A 153 -1.84 -11.05 -5.77
C PHE A 153 -0.57 -11.72 -5.24
N SER A 154 0.44 -11.91 -6.10
CA SER A 154 1.70 -12.56 -5.72
C SER A 154 2.59 -11.70 -4.83
N VAL A 155 2.54 -10.38 -4.96
CA VAL A 155 3.22 -9.43 -4.07
C VAL A 155 2.52 -9.36 -2.71
N LEU A 156 1.19 -9.36 -2.71
CA LEU A 156 0.37 -9.21 -1.50
C LEU A 156 0.24 -10.48 -0.65
N THR A 157 0.71 -11.63 -1.15
CA THR A 157 0.60 -12.92 -0.46
C THR A 157 1.96 -13.56 -0.18
N LYS A 158 2.00 -14.35 0.90
CA LYS A 158 3.22 -15.01 1.38
C LYS A 158 3.72 -16.08 0.39
N PRO A 159 5.04 -16.28 0.25
CA PRO A 159 5.60 -17.42 -0.48
C PRO A 159 4.97 -18.74 -0.07
N GLY A 160 4.69 -19.62 -1.03
CA GLY A 160 3.99 -20.90 -0.81
C GLY A 160 2.46 -20.83 -0.88
N THR A 161 1.87 -19.63 -1.01
CA THR A 161 0.43 -19.48 -1.28
C THR A 161 0.07 -20.10 -2.64
N GLU A 162 -0.95 -20.95 -2.70
CA GLU A 162 -1.42 -21.52 -3.97
C GLU A 162 -1.86 -20.40 -4.94
N GLY A 163 -1.50 -20.53 -6.21
CA GLY A 163 -1.78 -19.52 -7.25
C GLY A 163 -0.80 -18.34 -7.26
N ARG A 164 0.07 -18.20 -6.25
CA ARG A 164 1.15 -17.20 -6.24
C ARG A 164 2.20 -17.54 -7.30
N ARG A 165 2.57 -16.54 -8.08
CA ARG A 165 3.70 -16.58 -9.00
C ARG A 165 4.98 -16.16 -8.29
N GLU A 166 6.12 -16.58 -8.82
CA GLU A 166 7.40 -16.09 -8.34
C GLU A 166 7.59 -14.64 -8.78
N VAL A 167 7.85 -13.78 -7.80
CA VAL A 167 8.20 -12.36 -7.98
C VAL A 167 9.46 -12.07 -7.18
N PRO A 168 10.29 -11.11 -7.60
CA PRO A 168 11.48 -10.74 -6.85
C PRO A 168 11.15 -10.38 -5.40
N SER A 169 11.92 -10.91 -4.46
CA SER A 169 11.66 -10.73 -3.02
C SER A 169 11.66 -9.27 -2.60
N TYR A 170 12.51 -8.46 -3.23
CA TYR A 170 12.65 -7.03 -2.91
C TYR A 170 11.38 -6.22 -3.19
N TRP A 171 10.46 -6.70 -4.05
CA TRP A 171 9.16 -6.03 -4.27
C TRP A 171 8.33 -6.03 -2.99
N MET A 172 8.32 -7.16 -2.27
CA MET A 172 7.63 -7.28 -0.98
C MET A 172 8.40 -6.56 0.12
N GLN A 173 9.74 -6.57 0.09
CA GLN A 173 10.55 -5.90 1.11
C GLN A 173 10.34 -4.39 1.12
N LEU A 174 10.16 -3.77 -0.06
CA LEU A 174 9.82 -2.35 -0.18
C LEU A 174 8.45 -2.01 0.42
N LEU A 175 7.53 -2.99 0.46
CA LEU A 175 6.16 -2.80 0.93
C LEU A 175 5.97 -3.16 2.42
N SER A 176 6.42 -4.34 2.84
CA SER A 176 6.16 -4.94 4.16
C SER A 176 7.41 -5.53 4.85
N GLY A 177 8.62 -5.10 4.43
CA GLY A 177 9.87 -5.42 5.12
C GLY A 177 10.10 -4.66 6.43
N THR A 178 11.28 -4.80 7.02
CA THR A 178 11.67 -4.13 8.28
C THR A 178 11.67 -2.61 8.17
N ILE A 179 12.11 -2.09 7.03
CA ILE A 179 12.04 -0.68 6.65
C ILE A 179 11.29 -0.66 5.33
N ALA A 180 10.03 -0.29 5.36
CA ALA A 180 9.13 -0.44 4.22
C ALA A 180 8.07 0.66 4.18
N ALA A 181 7.48 0.85 3.00
CA ALA A 181 6.53 1.92 2.74
C ALA A 181 5.33 1.92 3.69
N ASP A 182 4.82 0.75 4.06
CA ASP A 182 3.72 0.59 5.03
C ASP A 182 4.09 1.22 6.39
N ILE A 183 5.22 0.78 6.95
CA ILE A 183 5.73 1.26 8.25
C ILE A 183 6.04 2.75 8.22
N LEU A 184 6.69 3.22 7.15
CA LEU A 184 7.05 4.62 7.01
C LEU A 184 5.81 5.53 6.95
N ASP A 185 4.75 5.11 6.24
CA ASP A 185 3.51 5.88 6.23
C ASP A 185 2.80 5.84 7.58
N TYR A 186 2.48 4.65 8.11
CA TYR A 186 1.63 4.60 9.30
C TYR A 186 2.32 5.24 10.50
N LEU A 187 3.65 5.13 10.64
CA LEU A 187 4.35 5.81 11.73
C LEU A 187 4.16 7.32 11.61
N ALA A 188 4.53 7.92 10.46
CA ALA A 188 4.40 9.35 10.25
C ALA A 188 2.96 9.84 10.41
N ARG A 189 2.00 9.10 9.85
CA ARG A 189 0.57 9.44 9.86
C ARG A 189 -0.05 9.28 11.25
N ASP A 190 0.20 8.16 11.92
CA ASP A 190 -0.30 7.94 13.28
C ASP A 190 0.28 8.99 14.23
N GLY A 191 1.58 9.30 14.12
CA GLY A 191 2.21 10.39 14.88
C GLY A 191 1.52 11.74 14.64
N TYR A 192 1.27 12.09 13.37
CA TYR A 192 0.58 13.32 12.99
C TYR A 192 -0.83 13.42 13.61
N PHE A 193 -1.66 12.39 13.44
CA PHE A 193 -3.07 12.43 13.87
C PHE A 193 -3.26 12.18 15.37
N THR A 194 -2.31 11.54 16.06
CA THR A 194 -2.33 11.40 17.52
C THR A 194 -1.68 12.58 18.25
N GLY A 195 -0.97 13.45 17.52
CA GLY A 195 -0.19 14.54 18.12
C GLY A 195 1.09 14.07 18.82
N LEU A 196 1.52 12.83 18.59
CA LEU A 196 2.76 12.29 19.12
C LEU A 196 3.94 12.72 18.24
N LYS A 197 4.96 13.29 18.86
CA LYS A 197 6.19 13.66 18.15
C LYS A 197 7.05 12.42 17.94
N LEU A 198 7.11 11.95 16.70
CA LEU A 198 8.08 10.96 16.29
C LEU A 198 9.39 11.65 15.91
N GLN A 199 10.50 11.14 16.42
CA GLN A 199 11.83 11.52 15.97
C GLN A 199 12.31 10.48 14.95
N VAL A 200 11.73 10.54 13.75
CA VAL A 200 12.20 9.77 12.59
C VAL A 200 12.88 10.75 11.65
N ASP A 201 14.16 10.50 11.33
CA ASP A 201 14.88 11.30 10.35
C ASP A 201 14.37 10.94 8.95
N PRO A 202 13.84 11.89 8.17
CA PRO A 202 13.30 11.62 6.83
C PRO A 202 14.36 11.20 5.80
N ARG A 203 15.65 11.20 6.18
CA ARG A 203 16.76 10.71 5.35
C ARG A 203 17.10 9.24 5.61
N VAL A 204 16.50 8.63 6.64
CA VAL A 204 16.67 7.21 6.98
C VAL A 204 15.65 6.36 6.24
#